data_AF-A0A962B9P6-F1
#
_entry.id   AF-A0A962B9P6-F1
#
_cell.length_a   1.000
_cell.length_b   1.000
_cell.length_c   1.000
_cell.angle_alpha   90.00
_cell.angle_beta   90.00
_cell.angle_gamma   90.00
#
_symmetry.space_group_name_H-M   'P 1'
#
loop_
_entity.id
_entity.type
_entity.pdbx_description
1 polymer ?
#
loop_
_entity_poly.entity_id
_entity_poly.type
_entity_poly.pdbx_seq_one_letter_code
_entity_poly.pdbx_strand_id
1 'polypeptide(L)'
;FTPDNAGLSPFMQRLARAHANCLEGLVLFGGFMVLAVVSGRSAVTDPLALMLLGARMLQSLIHLASISPVAVTLRFTAFAVQMAIAVWWAVKLHGV
;
A
#
# COMPACT_ATOMS: atom_id res chain seq x y z
N PHE A 1 -6.88 -26.79 -7.75
CA PHE A 1 -6.46 -25.49 -7.20
C PHE A 1 -6.80 -24.41 -8.21
N THR A 2 -7.54 -23.36 -7.82
CA THR A 2 -7.93 -22.23 -8.69
C THR A 2 -7.19 -20.96 -8.21
N PRO A 3 -6.01 -20.64 -8.78
CA PRO A 3 -5.15 -19.55 -8.29
C PRO A 3 -5.79 -18.15 -8.41
N ASP A 4 -6.78 -18.01 -9.26
CA ASP A 4 -7.56 -16.79 -9.50
C ASP A 4 -8.65 -16.53 -8.46
N ASN A 5 -8.81 -17.42 -7.47
CA ASN A 5 -9.86 -17.37 -6.46
C ASN A 5 -11.29 -17.48 -7.02
N ALA A 6 -11.48 -18.06 -8.21
CA ALA A 6 -12.81 -18.15 -8.84
C ALA A 6 -13.86 -18.90 -8.01
N GLY A 7 -13.45 -19.82 -7.13
CA GLY A 7 -14.34 -20.56 -6.22
C GLY A 7 -14.83 -19.78 -4.99
N LEU A 8 -14.35 -18.54 -4.76
CA LEU A 8 -14.70 -17.74 -3.59
C LEU A 8 -15.91 -16.82 -3.83
N SER A 9 -16.62 -16.46 -2.76
CA SER A 9 -17.66 -15.44 -2.83
C SER A 9 -17.07 -14.08 -3.30
N PRO A 10 -17.87 -13.19 -3.91
CA PRO A 10 -17.37 -11.91 -4.42
C PRO A 10 -16.64 -11.06 -3.36
N PHE A 11 -17.08 -11.12 -2.11
CA PHE A 11 -16.39 -10.45 -1.01
C PHE A 11 -15.04 -11.10 -0.72
N MET A 12 -14.99 -12.43 -0.62
CA MET A 12 -13.76 -13.17 -0.33
C MET A 12 -12.72 -13.02 -1.45
N GLN A 13 -13.16 -12.89 -2.71
CA GLN A 13 -12.27 -12.54 -3.82
C GLN A 13 -11.65 -11.13 -3.65
N ARG A 14 -12.45 -10.14 -3.23
CA ARG A 14 -11.94 -8.79 -2.94
C ARG A 14 -10.99 -8.79 -1.75
N LEU A 15 -11.27 -9.60 -0.73
CA LEU A 15 -10.39 -9.79 0.42
C LEU A 15 -9.05 -10.40 0.04
N ALA A 16 -9.06 -11.46 -0.79
CA ALA A 16 -7.84 -12.07 -1.30
C ALA A 16 -6.99 -11.05 -2.09
N ARG A 17 -7.61 -10.23 -2.94
CA ARG A 17 -6.92 -9.17 -3.68
C ARG A 17 -6.40 -8.04 -2.79
N ALA A 18 -7.17 -7.61 -1.79
CA ALA A 18 -6.71 -6.60 -0.83
C ALA A 18 -5.51 -7.12 -0.02
N HIS A 19 -5.52 -8.39 0.38
CA HIS A 19 -4.39 -9.03 1.05
C HIS A 19 -3.16 -9.11 0.15
N ALA A 20 -3.31 -9.55 -1.11
CA ALA A 20 -2.21 -9.55 -2.08
C ALA A 20 -1.61 -8.15 -2.25
N ASN A 21 -2.45 -7.12 -2.33
CA ASN A 21 -1.99 -5.73 -2.41
C ASN A 21 -1.21 -5.27 -1.16
N CYS A 22 -1.55 -5.79 0.02
CA CYS A 22 -0.76 -5.62 1.24
C CYS A 22 0.63 -6.23 1.15
N LEU A 23 0.74 -7.45 0.62
CA LEU A 23 2.03 -8.13 0.45
C LEU A 23 2.92 -7.43 -0.59
N GLU A 24 2.35 -7.06 -1.74
CA GLU A 24 3.05 -6.28 -2.77
C GLU A 24 3.56 -4.95 -2.21
N GLY A 25 2.71 -4.25 -1.44
CA GLY A 25 3.09 -3.02 -0.78
C GLY A 25 4.18 -3.20 0.27
N LEU A 26 4.12 -4.27 1.07
CA LEU A 26 5.11 -4.54 2.11
C LEU A 26 6.52 -4.65 1.53
N VAL A 27 6.68 -5.28 0.37
CA VAL A 27 7.98 -5.40 -0.30
C VAL A 27 8.55 -4.01 -0.64
N LEU A 28 7.74 -3.13 -1.23
CA LEU A 28 8.19 -1.79 -1.62
C LEU A 28 8.40 -0.87 -0.41
N PHE A 29 7.35 -0.64 0.38
CA PHE A 29 7.38 0.32 1.48
C PHE A 29 8.18 -0.19 2.67
N GLY A 30 8.01 -1.46 3.02
CA GLY A 30 8.82 -2.12 4.05
C GLY A 30 10.28 -2.17 3.65
N GLY A 31 10.59 -2.38 2.36
CA GLY A 31 11.95 -2.28 1.83
C GLY A 31 12.60 -0.93 2.10
N PHE A 32 11.90 0.18 1.82
CA PHE A 32 12.42 1.52 2.13
C PHE A 32 12.60 1.76 3.64
N MET A 33 11.66 1.31 4.48
CA MET A 33 11.76 1.48 5.92
C MET A 33 12.91 0.66 6.52
N VAL A 34 13.09 -0.59 6.06
CA VAL A 34 14.24 -1.42 6.45
C VAL A 34 15.54 -0.75 6.01
N LEU A 35 15.63 -0.28 4.76
CA LEU A 35 16.80 0.46 4.26
C LEU A 35 17.10 1.69 5.12
N ALA A 36 16.08 2.46 5.48
CA ALA A 36 16.23 3.64 6.33
C ALA A 36 16.75 3.27 7.72
N VAL A 37 16.24 2.20 8.35
CA VAL A 37 16.69 1.74 9.67
C VAL A 37 18.14 1.26 9.62
N VAL A 38 18.50 0.37 8.67
CA VAL A 38 19.86 -0.19 8.60
C VAL A 38 20.92 0.83 8.18
N SER A 39 20.52 1.92 7.52
CA SER A 39 21.40 3.05 7.18
C SER A 39 21.44 4.15 8.25
N GLY A 40 20.71 4.00 9.37
CA GLY A 40 20.64 5.03 10.42
C GLY A 40 19.87 6.30 10.02
N ARG A 41 18.98 6.20 9.03
CA ARG A 41 18.24 7.31 8.40
C ARG A 41 16.72 7.19 8.59
N SER A 42 16.24 6.59 9.69
CA SER A 42 14.79 6.40 9.94
C SER A 42 14.00 7.71 9.93
N ALA A 43 14.64 8.83 10.29
CA ALA A 43 14.06 10.17 10.23
C ALA A 43 13.52 10.57 8.84
N VAL A 44 13.96 9.92 7.76
CA VAL A 44 13.40 10.10 6.40
C VAL A 44 12.01 9.47 6.28
N THR A 45 11.79 8.33 6.93
CA THR A 45 10.55 7.53 6.81
C THR A 45 9.55 7.82 7.93
N ASP A 46 10.01 8.06 9.16
CA ASP A 46 9.17 8.15 10.35
C ASP A 46 8.04 9.20 10.24
N PRO A 47 8.26 10.43 9.73
CA PRO A 47 7.21 11.45 9.66
C PRO A 47 6.03 11.08 8.75
N LEU A 48 6.25 10.20 7.76
CA LEU A 48 5.23 9.82 6.78
C LEU A 48 4.68 8.41 7.01
N ALA A 49 5.25 7.64 7.94
CA ALA A 49 4.89 6.24 8.16
C ALA A 49 3.41 6.05 8.54
N LEU A 50 2.88 6.89 9.44
CA LEU A 50 1.46 6.84 9.83
C LEU A 50 0.52 7.28 8.70
N MET A 51 0.93 8.25 7.88
CA MET A 51 0.17 8.68 6.72
C MET A 51 0.09 7.56 5.67
N LEU A 52 1.21 6.87 5.43
CA LEU A 52 1.25 5.69 4.57
C LEU A 52 0.31 4.61 5.11
N LEU A 53 0.40 4.26 6.40
CA LEU A 53 -0.46 3.25 7.02
C LEU A 53 -1.95 3.59 6.86
N GLY A 54 -2.33 4.83 7.15
CA GLY A 54 -3.70 5.31 6.98
C GLY A 54 -4.19 5.19 5.52
N ALA A 55 -3.37 5.60 4.56
CA ALA A 55 -3.70 5.47 3.13
C ALA A 55 -3.89 4.01 2.70
N ARG A 56 -3.09 3.08 3.23
CA ARG A 56 -3.22 1.64 2.97
C ARG A 56 -4.51 1.05 3.55
N MET A 57 -4.83 1.41 4.79
CA MET A 57 -6.06 0.96 5.44
C MET A 57 -7.28 1.49 4.66
N LEU A 58 -7.30 2.78 4.33
CA LEU A 58 -8.39 3.41 3.58
C LEU A 58 -8.60 2.73 2.21
N GLN A 59 -7.53 2.54 1.44
CA GLN A 59 -7.60 1.85 0.14
C GLN A 59 -8.18 0.44 0.28
N SER A 60 -7.73 -0.34 1.27
CA SER A 60 -8.18 -1.71 1.50
C SER A 60 -9.66 -1.76 1.88
N LEU A 61 -10.08 -0.91 2.83
CA LEU A 61 -11.46 -0.83 3.27
C LEU A 61 -12.40 -0.43 2.14
N ILE A 62 -12.01 0.55 1.31
CA ILE A 62 -12.80 0.96 0.13
C ILE A 62 -12.94 -0.20 -0.86
N HIS A 63 -11.84 -0.92 -1.15
CA HIS A 63 -11.86 -2.08 -2.05
C HIS A 63 -12.82 -3.16 -1.54
N LEU A 64 -12.76 -3.49 -0.25
CA LEU A 64 -13.65 -4.49 0.35
C LEU A 64 -15.12 -4.06 0.27
N ALA A 65 -15.39 -2.79 0.55
CA ALA A 65 -16.73 -2.23 0.62
C ALA A 65 -17.40 -2.12 -0.76
N SER A 66 -16.69 -1.68 -1.81
CA SER A 66 -17.32 -1.37 -3.10
C SER A 66 -16.36 -1.44 -4.30
N ILE A 67 -16.95 -1.73 -5.47
CA ILE A 67 -16.29 -1.70 -6.78
C ILE A 67 -16.96 -0.70 -7.73
N SER A 68 -17.79 0.21 -7.21
CA SER A 68 -18.40 1.27 -8.02
C SER A 68 -17.32 2.23 -8.59
N PRO A 69 -17.61 2.97 -9.68
CA PRO A 69 -16.65 3.91 -10.25
C PRO A 69 -16.10 4.91 -9.23
N VAL A 70 -16.95 5.45 -8.36
CA VAL A 70 -16.54 6.38 -7.29
C VAL A 70 -15.58 5.70 -6.30
N ALA A 71 -15.90 4.49 -5.84
CA ALA A 71 -15.03 3.74 -4.94
C ALA A 71 -13.68 3.40 -5.59
N VAL A 72 -13.67 3.09 -6.88
CA VAL A 72 -12.45 2.86 -7.66
C VAL A 72 -11.58 4.11 -7.74
N THR A 73 -12.17 5.29 -7.97
CA THR A 73 -11.42 6.56 -7.94
C THR A 73 -10.86 6.85 -6.55
N LEU A 74 -11.65 6.66 -5.49
CA LEU A 74 -11.20 6.92 -4.11
C LEU A 74 -10.04 6.01 -3.69
N ARG A 75 -10.11 4.70 -3.99
CA ARG A 75 -8.98 3.79 -3.69
C ARG A 75 -7.74 4.13 -4.54
N PHE A 76 -7.92 4.62 -5.75
CA PHE A 76 -6.80 5.08 -6.58
C PHE A 76 -6.14 6.34 -5.99
N THR A 77 -6.93 7.30 -5.50
CA THR A 77 -6.41 8.47 -4.78
C THR A 77 -5.61 8.06 -3.53
N ALA A 78 -6.14 7.12 -2.73
CA ALA A 78 -5.42 6.59 -1.58
C ALA A 78 -4.10 5.89 -1.98
N PHE A 79 -4.10 5.15 -3.10
CA PHE A 79 -2.88 4.56 -3.66
C PHE A 79 -1.88 5.62 -4.15
N ALA A 80 -2.35 6.69 -4.80
CA ALA A 80 -1.49 7.78 -5.28
C ALA A 80 -0.75 8.49 -4.14
N VAL A 81 -1.40 8.66 -2.98
CA VAL A 81 -0.73 9.16 -1.76
C VAL A 81 0.44 8.25 -1.36
N GLN A 82 0.24 6.93 -1.39
CA GLN A 82 1.30 5.97 -1.07
C GLN A 82 2.46 6.08 -2.07
N MET A 83 2.17 6.21 -3.37
CA MET A 83 3.20 6.39 -4.41
C MET A 83 3.98 7.68 -4.22
N ALA A 84 3.33 8.78 -3.87
CA ALA A 84 4.00 10.05 -3.58
C ALA A 84 4.97 9.91 -2.38
N ILE A 85 4.57 9.20 -1.32
CA ILE A 85 5.44 8.90 -0.18
C ILE A 85 6.63 8.03 -0.60
N ALA A 86 6.41 6.98 -1.39
CA ALA A 86 7.50 6.13 -1.89
C ALA A 86 8.51 6.90 -2.74
N VAL A 87 8.04 7.78 -3.65
CA VAL A 87 8.92 8.63 -4.46
C VAL A 87 9.73 9.57 -3.56
N TRP A 88 9.09 10.19 -2.58
CA TRP A 88 9.78 11.04 -1.61
C TRP A 88 10.87 10.29 -0.85
N TRP A 89 10.56 9.08 -0.34
CA TRP A 89 11.55 8.24 0.35
C TRP A 89 12.68 7.81 -0.57
N ALA A 90 12.38 7.38 -1.80
CA ALA A 90 13.39 6.99 -2.77
C ALA A 90 14.39 8.12 -3.04
N VAL A 91 13.89 9.35 -3.29
CA VAL A 91 14.73 10.52 -3.52
C VAL A 91 15.59 10.85 -2.28
N LYS A 92 14.99 10.84 -1.09
CA LYS A 92 15.71 11.20 0.15
C LYS A 92 16.70 10.14 0.61
N LEU A 93 16.47 8.86 0.32
CA LEU A 93 17.41 7.78 0.63
C LEU A 93 18.52 7.65 -0.42
N HIS A 94 18.27 8.01 -1.69
CA HIS A 94 19.28 8.02 -2.75
C HIS A 94 20.30 9.16 -2.61
N GLY A 95 19.88 10.34 -2.12
CA GLY A 95 20.80 11.45 -1.84
C GLY A 95 21.78 11.06 -0.73
N VAL A 96 22.97 10.64 -1.12
CA VAL A 96 24.17 10.49 -0.27
C VAL A 96 24.74 11.89 -0.03
#